data_AF-A0A6N9R8K0-F1
#
_entry.id   AF-A0A6N9R8K0-F1
#
_cell.length_a   1.000
_cell.length_b   1.000
_cell.length_c   1.000
_cell.angle_alpha   90.00
_cell.angle_beta   90.00
_cell.angle_gamma   90.00
#
_symmetry.space_group_name_H-M   'P 1'
#
loop_
_entity.id
_entity.type
_entity.pdbx_description
1 polymer ?
#
loop_
_entity_poly.entity_id
_entity_poly.type
_entity_poly.pdbx_seq_one_letter_code
_entity_poly.pdbx_strand_id
1 'polypeptide(L)'
;MADSTHWSLPPNLQPHASEVGFDLAAALAGVVMLKAEIPEDAFTASVLGTERVGNGVVIRDDGLIVTIGYLITEAESIWITANDGTVVPGHSLAYDAASGLGLVLPLGRLRLPPLVR
;
A
#
# COMPACT_ATOMS: atom_id res chain seq x y z
N MET A 1 -15.07 -11.57 28.49
CA MET A 1 -13.83 -11.86 27.75
C MET A 1 -14.26 -12.46 26.43
N ALA A 2 -14.00 -11.80 25.29
CA ALA A 2 -14.45 -12.28 24.00
C ALA A 2 -13.54 -13.44 23.54
N ASP A 3 -14.15 -14.58 23.20
CA ASP A 3 -13.48 -15.75 22.63
C ASP A 3 -12.85 -15.38 21.29
N SER A 4 -11.53 -15.46 21.20
CA SER A 4 -10.72 -14.97 20.07
C SER A 4 -10.44 -16.02 19.00
N THR A 5 -11.20 -17.12 18.94
CA THR A 5 -10.75 -18.37 18.31
C THR A 5 -11.36 -18.70 16.95
N HIS A 6 -12.16 -17.82 16.33
CA HIS A 6 -12.74 -18.10 15.00
C HIS A 6 -12.69 -16.90 14.06
N TRP A 7 -11.47 -16.46 13.70
CA TRP A 7 -11.22 -15.35 12.77
C TRP A 7 -11.43 -15.68 11.28
N SER A 8 -12.12 -16.79 10.96
CA SER A 8 -12.42 -17.15 9.57
C SER A 8 -13.93 -17.30 9.37
N LEU A 9 -14.39 -16.96 8.17
CA LEU A 9 -15.75 -17.26 7.75
C LEU A 9 -15.90 -18.79 7.61
N PRO A 10 -17.08 -19.36 7.92
CA PRO A 10 -17.40 -20.74 7.59
C PRO A 10 -17.01 -21.06 6.13
N PRO A 11 -16.50 -22.26 5.80
CA PRO A 11 -15.95 -22.55 4.47
C PRO A 11 -16.89 -22.24 3.30
N ASN A 12 -18.20 -22.44 3.49
CA ASN A 12 -19.23 -22.16 2.49
C ASN A 12 -19.54 -20.65 2.30
N LEU A 13 -18.99 -19.80 3.16
CA LEU A 13 -19.10 -18.33 3.11
C LEU A 13 -17.76 -17.67 2.76
N GLN A 14 -16.70 -18.44 2.54
CA GLN A 14 -15.42 -17.88 2.10
C GLN A 14 -15.52 -17.49 0.62
N PRO A 15 -15.00 -16.32 0.24
CA PRO A 15 -15.03 -15.88 -1.15
C PRO A 15 -14.16 -16.79 -2.02
N HIS A 16 -14.65 -17.14 -3.21
CA HIS A 16 -13.88 -17.89 -4.19
C HIS A 16 -13.30 -16.96 -5.25
N ALA A 17 -12.01 -17.15 -5.60
CA ALA A 17 -11.37 -16.35 -6.64
C ALA A 17 -12.07 -16.44 -8.00
N SER A 18 -12.79 -17.53 -8.29
CA SER A 18 -13.58 -17.68 -9.51
C SER A 18 -14.86 -16.83 -9.55
N GLU A 19 -15.26 -16.23 -8.42
CA GLU A 19 -16.47 -15.39 -8.32
C GLU A 19 -16.20 -13.92 -8.69
N VAL A 20 -14.93 -13.52 -8.81
CA VAL A 20 -14.57 -12.18 -9.26
C VAL A 20 -14.36 -12.13 -10.77
N GLY A 21 -14.78 -11.04 -11.40
CA GLY A 21 -14.72 -10.85 -12.86
C GLY A 21 -13.34 -10.48 -13.41
N PHE A 22 -12.27 -10.67 -12.64
CA PHE A 22 -10.90 -10.32 -13.01
C PHE A 22 -9.92 -11.34 -12.44
N ASP A 23 -8.68 -11.34 -12.96
CA ASP A 23 -7.61 -12.18 -12.40
C ASP A 23 -7.19 -11.64 -11.03
N LEU A 24 -7.73 -12.24 -9.97
CA LEU A 24 -7.45 -11.86 -8.58
C LEU A 24 -5.97 -11.96 -8.23
N ALA A 25 -5.27 -12.98 -8.75
CA ALA A 25 -3.87 -13.18 -8.45
C ALA A 25 -3.00 -12.08 -9.10
N ALA A 26 -3.30 -11.72 -10.34
CA ALA A 26 -2.64 -10.62 -11.03
C ALA A 26 -2.91 -9.27 -10.35
N ALA A 27 -4.15 -9.01 -9.94
CA ALA A 27 -4.50 -7.79 -9.22
C ALA A 27 -3.76 -7.67 -7.87
N LEU A 28 -3.71 -8.75 -7.10
CA LEU A 28 -3.00 -8.78 -5.81
C LEU A 28 -1.47 -8.66 -5.98
N ALA A 29 -0.90 -9.10 -7.11
CA ALA A 29 0.52 -8.93 -7.40
C ALA A 29 0.91 -7.45 -7.61
N GLY A 30 -0.04 -6.59 -7.99
CA GLY A 30 0.14 -5.14 -8.10
C GLY A 30 -0.04 -4.37 -6.78
N VAL A 31 -0.35 -5.06 -5.67
CA VAL A 31 -0.52 -4.44 -4.34
C VAL A 31 0.78 -4.57 -3.56
N VAL A 32 1.20 -3.47 -2.93
CA VAL A 32 2.42 -3.38 -2.11
C VAL A 32 2.10 -2.84 -0.72
N MET A 33 2.89 -3.24 0.26
CA MET A 33 2.89 -2.60 1.58
C MET A 33 3.78 -1.35 1.52
N LEU A 34 3.33 -0.29 2.18
CA LEU A 34 4.12 0.92 2.41
C LEU A 34 4.35 1.08 3.91
N LYS A 35 5.60 1.31 4.30
CA LYS A 35 5.97 1.80 5.64
C LYS A 35 6.66 3.14 5.48
N ALA A 36 6.09 4.18 6.09
CA ALA A 36 6.65 5.52 6.09
C ALA A 36 7.09 5.92 7.50
N GLU A 37 8.23 6.60 7.59
CA GLU A 37 8.73 7.22 8.81
C GLU A 37 8.64 8.74 8.65
N ILE A 38 8.09 9.40 9.68
CA ILE A 38 7.76 10.83 9.69
C ILE A 38 8.51 11.46 10.88
N PRO A 39 9.20 12.59 10.68
CA PRO A 39 9.88 13.31 11.76
C PRO A 39 8.94 13.65 12.93
N GLU A 40 9.45 13.61 14.15
CA GLU A 40 8.66 13.91 15.37
C GLU A 40 8.11 15.34 15.39
N ASP A 41 8.77 16.28 14.72
CA ASP A 41 8.40 17.69 14.62
C ASP A 41 7.52 18.01 13.40
N ALA A 42 7.17 17.01 12.59
CA ALA A 42 6.25 17.19 11.47
C ALA A 42 4.84 17.58 11.95
N PHE A 43 4.14 18.40 11.15
CA PHE A 43 2.87 18.99 11.52
C PHE A 43 1.80 17.93 11.83
N THR A 44 1.79 16.82 11.08
CA THR A 44 0.82 15.74 11.24
C THR A 44 1.25 14.65 12.23
N ALA A 45 2.49 14.66 12.72
CA ALA A 45 3.02 13.59 13.58
C ALA A 45 2.21 13.39 14.87
N SER A 46 1.78 14.50 15.50
CA SER A 46 0.99 14.45 16.74
C SER A 46 -0.39 13.80 16.59
N VAL A 47 -0.94 13.73 15.37
CA VAL A 47 -2.28 13.22 15.08
C VAL A 47 -2.23 11.85 14.41
N LEU A 48 -1.27 11.65 13.49
CA LEU A 48 -1.18 10.45 12.65
C LEU A 48 -0.01 9.53 13.03
N GLY A 49 0.80 9.92 14.00
CA GLY A 49 2.01 9.20 14.40
C GLY A 49 3.20 9.46 13.47
N THR A 50 4.35 8.98 13.94
CA THR A 50 5.66 9.04 13.30
C THR A 50 6.01 7.80 12.48
N GLU A 51 5.23 6.72 12.62
CA GLU A 51 5.30 5.54 11.77
C GLU A 51 3.91 5.29 11.18
N ARG A 52 3.84 5.17 9.85
CA ARG A 52 2.60 4.94 9.12
C ARG A 52 2.75 3.73 8.21
N VAL A 53 1.85 2.77 8.36
CA VAL A 53 1.83 1.55 7.56
C VAL A 53 0.50 1.45 6.82
N GLY A 54 0.56 1.09 5.54
CA GLY A 54 -0.61 0.90 4.71
C GLY A 54 -0.26 0.22 3.40
N ASN A 55 -1.09 0.43 2.38
CA ASN A 55 -0.93 -0.22 1.08
C ASN A 55 -0.82 0.82 -0.04
N GLY A 56 -0.15 0.40 -1.11
CA GLY A 56 -0.15 1.09 -2.40
C GLY A 56 -0.51 0.13 -3.53
N VAL A 57 -0.90 0.70 -4.66
CA VAL A 57 -1.20 -0.03 -5.89
C VAL A 57 -0.29 0.47 -7.00
N VAL A 58 0.40 -0.46 -7.68
CA VAL A 58 1.21 -0.17 -8.86
C VAL A 58 0.27 0.16 -10.03
N ILE A 59 0.46 1.32 -10.65
CA ILE A 59 -0.42 1.85 -11.71
C ILE A 59 0.30 2.09 -13.04
N ARG A 60 1.60 1.83 -13.11
CA ARG A 60 2.40 2.00 -14.33
C ARG A 60 3.55 1.00 -14.39
N ASP A 61 3.98 0.66 -15.61
CA ASP A 61 5.04 -0.34 -15.87
C ASP A 61 6.42 0.04 -15.28
N ASP A 62 6.65 1.32 -14.99
CA ASP A 62 7.87 1.78 -14.31
C ASP A 62 7.80 1.65 -12.77
N GLY A 63 6.71 1.08 -12.25
CA GLY A 63 6.52 0.83 -10.83
C GLY A 63 5.90 1.99 -10.07
N LEU A 64 5.39 3.04 -10.74
CA LEU A 64 4.69 4.12 -10.04
C LEU A 64 3.53 3.58 -9.20
N ILE A 65 3.48 3.99 -7.94
CA ILE A 65 2.48 3.53 -6.98
C ILE A 65 1.55 4.68 -6.60
N VAL A 66 0.25 4.40 -6.53
CA VAL A 66 -0.74 5.27 -5.89
C VAL A 66 -1.07 4.75 -4.50
N THR A 67 -1.33 5.64 -3.55
CA THR A 67 -1.73 5.33 -2.19
C THR A 67 -2.63 6.44 -1.62
N ILE A 68 -3.04 6.31 -0.36
CA ILE A 68 -3.71 7.37 0.38
C ILE A 68 -2.65 8.33 0.93
N GLY A 69 -2.81 9.61 0.66
CA GLY A 69 -1.80 10.65 0.88
C GLY A 69 -1.35 10.78 2.33
N TYR A 70 -2.24 10.58 3.31
CA TYR A 70 -1.87 10.68 4.73
C TYR A 70 -0.75 9.70 5.12
N LEU A 71 -0.59 8.58 4.41
CA LEU A 71 0.47 7.62 4.67
C LEU A 71 1.86 8.20 4.38
N ILE A 72 1.99 9.09 3.40
CA ILE A 72 3.27 9.59 2.89
C ILE A 72 3.50 11.08 3.13
N THR A 73 2.49 11.81 3.62
CA THR A 73 2.61 13.22 3.99
C THR A 73 3.69 13.41 5.05
N GLU A 74 4.68 14.25 4.72
CA GLU A 74 5.84 14.59 5.57
C GLU A 74 6.82 13.41 5.83
N ALA A 75 6.69 12.31 5.08
CA ALA A 75 7.59 11.18 5.24
C ALA A 75 9.04 11.54 4.85
N GLU A 76 9.98 11.24 5.73
CA GLU A 76 11.42 11.32 5.45
C GLU A 76 11.94 10.06 4.76
N SER A 77 11.34 8.91 5.08
CA SER A 77 11.68 7.61 4.52
C SER A 77 10.41 6.83 4.19
N ILE A 78 10.44 6.10 3.07
CA ILE A 78 9.36 5.18 2.67
C ILE A 78 10.00 3.87 2.23
N TRP A 79 9.50 2.77 2.76
CA TRP A 79 9.84 1.41 2.35
C TRP A 79 8.65 0.77 1.65
N ILE A 80 8.91 0.16 0.50
CA ILE A 80 7.92 -0.54 -0.32
C ILE A 80 8.24 -2.03 -0.24
N THR A 81 7.28 -2.83 0.20
CA THR A 81 7.39 -4.30 0.25
C THR A 81 6.39 -4.92 -0.70
N ALA A 82 6.90 -5.63 -1.69
CA ALA A 82 6.11 -6.38 -2.66
C ALA A 82 5.64 -7.74 -2.09
N ASN A 83 4.60 -8.33 -2.70
CA ASN A 83 4.07 -9.63 -2.29
C ASN A 83 5.07 -10.79 -2.48
N ASP A 84 6.09 -10.62 -3.34
CA ASP A 84 7.19 -11.59 -3.49
C ASP A 84 8.30 -11.44 -2.42
N GLY A 85 8.13 -10.51 -1.47
CA GLY A 85 9.08 -10.22 -0.41
C GLY A 85 10.18 -9.22 -0.80
N THR A 86 10.20 -8.73 -2.04
CA THR A 86 11.14 -7.69 -2.46
C THR A 86 10.87 -6.40 -1.69
N VAL A 87 11.92 -5.81 -1.11
CA VAL A 87 11.85 -4.52 -0.40
C VAL A 87 12.73 -3.50 -1.10
N VAL A 88 12.18 -2.33 -1.42
CA VAL A 88 12.92 -1.22 -2.01
C VAL A 88 12.56 0.11 -1.33
N PRO A 89 13.48 1.09 -1.28
CA PRO A 89 13.13 2.43 -0.85
C PRO A 89 12.19 3.10 -1.86
N GLY A 90 11.34 3.99 -1.37
CA GLY A 90 10.42 4.82 -2.14
C GLY A 90 10.60 6.30 -1.86
N HIS A 91 10.09 7.13 -2.77
CA HIS A 91 10.07 8.57 -2.67
C HIS A 91 8.65 9.11 -2.86
N SER A 92 8.21 10.01 -1.99
CA SER A 92 6.94 10.72 -2.13
C SER A 92 7.02 11.69 -3.32
N LEU A 93 6.37 11.33 -4.42
CA LEU A 93 6.45 12.08 -5.67
C LEU A 93 5.45 13.24 -5.70
N ALA A 94 4.21 13.00 -5.25
CA ALA A 94 3.15 13.98 -5.26
C ALA A 94 2.07 13.64 -4.23
N TYR A 95 1.34 14.66 -3.80
CA TYR A 95 0.15 14.54 -2.97
C TYR A 95 -0.91 15.50 -3.50
N ASP A 96 -2.12 14.98 -3.76
CA ASP A 96 -3.30 15.80 -4.04
C ASP A 96 -4.20 15.86 -2.81
N ALA A 97 -4.32 17.04 -2.23
CA ALA A 97 -5.14 17.28 -1.05
C ALA A 97 -6.65 17.18 -1.33
N ALA A 98 -7.10 17.42 -2.57
CA ALA A 98 -8.52 17.40 -2.89
C ALA A 98 -9.07 15.96 -2.89
N SER A 99 -8.35 15.01 -3.49
CA SER A 99 -8.74 13.60 -3.47
C SER A 99 -8.19 12.82 -2.26
N GLY A 100 -7.15 13.35 -1.60
CA GLY A 100 -6.40 12.64 -0.57
C GLY A 100 -5.50 11.54 -1.11
N LEU A 101 -5.10 11.58 -2.39
CA LEU A 101 -4.23 10.56 -3.01
C LEU A 101 -2.76 11.00 -3.00
N GLY A 102 -1.87 10.04 -2.83
CA GLY A 102 -0.43 10.21 -2.91
C GLY A 102 0.18 9.34 -4.00
N LEU A 103 1.30 9.79 -4.56
CA LEU A 103 2.12 9.02 -5.48
C LEU A 103 3.47 8.71 -4.84
N VAL A 104 3.91 7.45 -4.98
CA VAL A 104 5.21 6.98 -4.51
C VAL A 104 5.99 6.43 -5.71
N LEU A 105 7.20 6.93 -5.88
CA LEU A 105 8.16 6.43 -6.87
C LEU A 105 9.09 5.42 -6.20
N PRO A 106 9.18 4.17 -6.65
CA PRO A 106 10.20 3.24 -6.17
C PRO A 106 11.59 3.70 -6.65
N LEU A 107 12.55 3.69 -5.73
CA LEU A 107 13.96 3.99 -6.00
C LEU A 107 14.77 2.73 -6.34
N GLY A 108 14.11 1.58 -6.39
CA GLY A 108 14.64 0.29 -6.84
C GLY A 108 13.75 -0.34 -7.91
N ARG A 109 14.20 -1.46 -8.49
CA ARG A 109 13.43 -2.17 -9.51
C ARG A 109 12.32 -3.01 -8.88
N LEU A 110 11.07 -2.61 -9.07
CA LEU A 110 9.89 -3.43 -8.81
C LEU A 110 9.38 -4.00 -10.13
N ARG A 111 9.47 -5.32 -10.30
CA ARG A 111 8.91 -6.02 -11.48
C ARG A 111 7.51 -6.51 -11.15
N LEU A 112 6.61 -5.57 -10.88
CA LEU A 112 5.23 -5.86 -10.52
C LEU A 112 4.29 -5.47 -11.66
N PRO A 113 3.24 -6.26 -11.93
CA PRO A 113 2.25 -5.90 -12.94
C PRO A 113 1.48 -4.66 -12.46
N PRO A 114 1.35 -3.61 -13.28
CA PRO A 114 0.44 -2.53 -12.95
C PRO A 114 -1.00 -3.02 -13.01
N LEU A 115 -1.83 -2.49 -12.12
CA LEU A 115 -3.26 -2.73 -12.13
C LEU A 115 -3.87 -1.90 -13.28
N VAL A 116 -4.03 -2.56 -14.43
CA VAL A 116 -4.66 -1.99 -15.62
C VAL A 116 -6.18 -2.13 -15.53
N ARG A 117 -6.89 -1.16 -16.11
CA ARG A 117 -8.36 -1.16 -16.18
C ARG A 117 -8.89 -2.18 -17.17
#